data_AF-A0AAD8BWF7-F1
#
_entry.id   AF-A0AAD8BWF7-F1
#
_cell.length_a   1.000
_cell.length_b   1.000
_cell.length_c   1.000
_cell.angle_alpha   90.00
_cell.angle_beta   90.00
_cell.angle_gamma   90.00
#
_symmetry.space_group_name_H-M   'P 1'
#
loop_
_entity.id
_entity.type
_entity.pdbx_description
1 polymer ?
#
loop_
_entity_poly.entity_id
_entity_poly.type
_entity_poly.pdbx_seq_one_letter_code
_entity_poly.pdbx_strand_id
1 'polypeptide(L)'
;CSEQKWGPNCDKPCGHCQSKCDRRTGRCTDCRPGYRDPETSYFEECPEYTYGYRCLGDCAEECHGLDCSDRKIGTCQAPSLYSNLWYGLLLLLIIPVCIVLKLRYRGRAT
;
A
#
# COMPACT_ATOMS: atom_id res chain seq x y z
N CYS A 1 17.76 28.59 11.92
CA CYS A 1 17.22 27.92 10.73
C CYS A 1 15.71 28.15 10.66
N SER A 2 15.14 28.18 9.46
CA SER A 2 13.69 28.17 9.25
C SER A 2 13.07 26.86 9.78
N GLU A 3 11.75 26.82 9.95
CA GLU A 3 10.99 25.71 10.59
C GLU A 3 11.29 24.31 10.02
N GLN A 4 11.76 24.20 8.78
CA GLN A 4 12.04 22.93 8.09
C GLN A 4 13.52 22.71 7.75
N LYS A 5 14.44 23.41 8.42
CA LYS A 5 15.89 23.22 8.20
C LYS A 5 16.67 23.12 9.50
N TRP A 6 17.80 22.40 9.44
CA TRP A 6 18.72 22.20 10.54
C TRP A 6 20.18 22.21 10.07
N GLY A 7 21.10 22.15 11.03
CA GLY A 7 22.53 22.12 10.80
C GLY A 7 23.20 23.49 10.96
N PRO A 8 24.54 23.53 10.97
CA PRO A 8 25.31 24.76 11.25
C PRO A 8 25.01 25.89 10.27
N ASN A 9 24.65 25.57 9.03
CA ASN A 9 24.32 26.52 7.97
C ASN A 9 22.84 26.52 7.58
N CYS A 10 21.98 25.79 8.30
CA CYS A 10 20.55 25.68 7.98
C CYS A 10 20.27 25.21 6.55
N ASP A 11 21.07 24.28 6.07
CA ASP A 11 21.05 23.73 4.72
C ASP A 11 20.40 22.34 4.67
N LYS A 12 20.38 21.61 5.80
CA LYS A 12 19.80 20.27 5.88
C LYS A 12 18.29 20.33 6.10
N PRO A 13 17.46 19.60 5.34
CA PRO A 13 16.02 19.59 5.54
C PRO A 13 15.60 18.76 6.77
N CYS A 14 14.54 19.18 7.47
CA CYS A 14 13.81 18.36 8.44
C CYS A 14 12.95 17.34 7.66
N GLY A 15 13.48 16.14 7.39
CA GLY A 15 12.87 15.15 6.48
C GLY A 15 11.43 14.75 6.79
N HIS A 16 11.23 13.69 7.60
CA HIS A 16 9.91 13.12 7.88
C HIS A 16 9.36 13.51 9.26
N CYS A 17 9.74 14.68 9.78
CA CYS A 17 9.10 15.20 10.99
C CYS A 17 7.62 15.53 10.72
N GLN A 18 6.77 15.22 11.69
CA GLN A 18 5.38 15.67 11.70
C GLN A 18 5.31 17.20 11.90
N SER A 19 6.24 17.75 12.68
CA SER A 19 6.36 19.17 12.97
C SER A 19 7.78 19.68 12.67
N LYS A 20 8.26 20.68 13.41
CA LYS A 20 9.62 21.21 13.30
C LYS A 20 10.65 20.24 13.87
N CYS A 21 11.82 20.17 13.24
CA CYS A 21 12.96 19.45 13.80
C CYS A 21 13.85 20.36 14.65
N ASP A 22 14.67 19.77 15.51
CA ASP A 22 15.72 20.48 16.24
C ASP A 22 16.68 21.13 15.25
N ARG A 23 16.87 22.45 15.39
CA ARG A 23 17.63 23.25 14.42
C ARG A 23 19.11 22.88 14.37
N ARG A 24 19.64 22.21 15.40
CA ARG A 24 21.05 21.84 15.50
C ARG A 24 21.26 20.37 15.12
N THR A 25 20.40 19.47 15.58
CA THR A 25 20.57 18.02 15.44
C THR A 25 19.69 17.39 14.37
N GLY A 26 18.64 18.07 13.90
CA GLY A 26 17.70 17.53 12.92
C GLY A 26 16.69 16.51 13.47
N ARG A 27 16.70 16.29 14.79
CA ARG A 27 15.81 15.34 15.48
C ARG A 27 14.38 15.84 15.51
N CYS A 28 13.41 14.95 15.46
CA CYS A 28 12.00 15.31 15.63
C CYS A 28 11.54 14.97 17.04
N THR A 29 10.55 15.69 17.56
CA THR A 29 9.73 15.13 18.65
C THR A 29 8.90 13.97 18.14
N ASP A 30 8.51 14.05 16.86
CA ASP A 30 7.56 13.13 16.28
C ASP A 30 7.70 12.99 14.76
N CYS A 31 7.52 11.77 14.26
CA CYS A 31 7.68 11.41 12.85
C CYS A 31 6.31 11.31 12.18
N ARG A 32 6.28 11.56 10.87
CA ARG A 32 5.09 11.32 10.05
C ARG A 32 4.73 9.82 10.09
N PRO A 33 3.43 9.47 10.05
CA PRO A 33 3.00 8.08 9.94
C PRO A 33 3.75 7.34 8.81
N GLY A 34 4.12 6.09 9.06
CA GLY A 34 4.93 5.28 8.14
C GLY A 34 6.44 5.45 8.29
N TYR A 35 6.91 6.31 9.21
CA TYR A 35 8.33 6.47 9.53
C TYR A 35 8.58 6.33 11.04
N ARG A 36 9.75 5.81 11.40
CA ARG A 36 10.24 5.67 12.77
C ARG A 36 11.55 6.44 12.99
N ASP A 37 11.92 6.51 14.27
CA ASP A 37 13.10 7.14 14.85
C ASP A 37 13.06 8.69 14.95
N PRO A 38 12.44 9.22 16.02
CA PRO A 38 12.50 10.65 16.31
C PRO A 38 13.88 11.10 16.84
N GLU A 39 14.72 10.15 17.29
CA GLU A 39 15.96 10.42 18.01
C GLU A 39 17.17 10.60 17.06
N THR A 40 16.98 10.44 15.76
CA THR A 40 18.02 10.74 14.77
C THR A 40 17.51 11.68 13.69
N SER A 41 18.45 12.26 12.93
CA SER A 41 18.11 13.06 11.74
C SER A 41 17.83 12.22 10.50
N TYR A 42 17.86 10.88 10.65
CA TYR A 42 17.62 9.93 9.57
C TYR A 42 16.30 9.21 9.83
N PHE A 43 15.48 9.11 8.80
CA PHE A 43 14.14 8.55 8.93
C PHE A 43 14.13 7.18 8.30
N GLU A 44 13.74 6.19 9.08
CA GLU A 44 13.52 4.85 8.57
C GLU A 44 12.03 4.65 8.33
N GLU A 45 11.67 4.03 7.21
CA GLU A 45 10.30 3.58 7.01
C GLU A 45 9.92 2.55 8.08
N CYS A 46 8.62 2.42 8.33
CA CYS A 46 8.13 1.38 9.23
C CYS A 46 8.60 0.00 8.76
N PRO A 47 9.06 -0.87 9.68
CA PRO A 47 9.52 -2.21 9.34
C PRO A 47 8.39 -3.05 8.77
N GLU A 48 8.77 -4.19 8.18
CA GLU A 48 7.83 -5.20 7.69
C GLU A 48 6.74 -5.50 8.72
N TYR A 49 5.52 -5.71 8.21
CA TYR A 49 4.32 -5.95 8.99
C TYR A 49 3.87 -4.83 9.94
N THR A 50 4.46 -3.63 9.86
CA THR A 50 4.01 -2.49 10.68
C THR A 50 3.62 -1.29 9.84
N TYR A 51 2.75 -0.44 10.39
CA TYR A 51 2.32 0.80 9.74
C TYR A 51 1.88 1.87 10.74
N GLY A 52 1.58 3.07 10.23
CA GLY A 52 0.92 4.11 11.00
C GLY A 52 1.85 4.96 11.85
N TYR A 53 1.25 5.63 12.82
CA TYR A 53 1.96 6.48 13.77
C TYR A 53 2.91 5.64 14.62
N ARG A 54 4.21 5.97 14.60
CA ARG A 54 5.28 5.24 15.31
C ARG A 54 5.33 3.74 14.99
N CYS A 55 4.78 3.32 13.86
CA CYS A 55 4.75 1.92 13.42
C CYS A 55 4.05 0.99 14.42
N LEU A 56 3.00 1.48 15.09
CA LEU A 56 2.23 0.71 16.09
C LEU A 56 1.11 -0.14 15.47
N GLY A 57 0.73 0.12 14.22
CA GLY A 57 -0.27 -0.69 13.51
C GLY A 57 0.33 -2.02 13.03
N ASP A 58 -0.48 -3.08 13.06
CA ASP A 58 -0.11 -4.43 12.61
C ASP A 58 -0.74 -4.74 11.25
N CYS A 59 0.11 -4.89 10.23
CA CYS A 59 -0.35 -5.22 8.88
C CYS A 59 -0.91 -6.63 8.77
N ALA A 60 -0.41 -7.59 9.54
CA ALA A 60 -0.91 -8.96 9.48
C ALA A 60 -2.35 -9.03 9.99
N GLU A 61 -2.70 -8.23 11.00
CA GLU A 61 -4.08 -8.10 11.47
C GLU A 61 -4.95 -7.41 10.42
N GLU A 62 -4.53 -6.25 9.93
CA GLU A 62 -5.29 -5.42 8.97
C GLU A 62 -5.44 -6.09 7.60
N CYS A 63 -4.41 -6.78 7.12
CA CYS A 63 -4.30 -7.36 5.78
C CYS A 63 -4.36 -8.89 5.76
N HIS A 64 -5.00 -9.51 6.76
CA HIS A 64 -5.28 -10.95 6.79
C HIS A 64 -4.03 -11.83 6.59
N GLY A 65 -2.94 -11.49 7.28
CA GLY A 65 -1.66 -12.20 7.26
C GLY A 65 -0.70 -11.74 6.16
N LEU A 66 -1.10 -10.77 5.34
CA LEU A 66 -0.22 -10.12 4.36
C LEU A 66 0.42 -8.87 4.96
N ASP A 67 1.48 -8.41 4.32
CA ASP A 67 2.07 -7.12 4.65
C ASP A 67 1.29 -5.97 3.98
N CYS A 68 1.36 -4.78 4.57
CA CYS A 68 0.73 -3.59 4.00
C CYS A 68 1.46 -3.14 2.73
N SER A 69 0.70 -2.69 1.75
CA SER A 69 1.23 -2.00 0.56
C SER A 69 1.55 -0.52 0.84
N ASP A 70 0.89 0.09 1.82
CA ASP A 70 1.20 1.43 2.32
C ASP A 70 1.43 1.43 3.84
N ARG A 71 2.62 1.89 4.25
CA ARG A 71 3.05 1.99 5.65
C ARG A 71 2.42 3.15 6.41
N LYS A 72 1.77 4.11 5.75
CA LYS A 72 1.24 5.30 6.44
C LYS A 72 -0.08 5.03 7.12
N ILE A 73 -0.99 4.34 6.43
CA ILE A 73 -2.33 4.04 6.94
C ILE A 73 -2.67 2.54 6.94
N GLY A 74 -1.75 1.68 6.48
CA GLY A 74 -1.95 0.23 6.52
C GLY A 74 -2.79 -0.29 5.37
N THR A 75 -2.70 0.34 4.19
CA THR A 75 -3.50 -0.10 3.05
C THR A 75 -3.02 -1.45 2.53
N CYS A 76 -3.95 -2.38 2.41
CA CYS A 76 -3.71 -3.71 1.86
C CYS A 76 -3.75 -3.70 0.34
N GLN A 77 -2.91 -4.52 -0.29
CA GLN A 77 -3.01 -4.74 -1.73
C GLN A 77 -4.31 -5.51 -2.00
N ALA A 78 -5.30 -4.86 -2.61
CA ALA A 78 -6.51 -5.55 -3.01
C ALA A 78 -6.13 -6.71 -3.94
N PRO A 79 -6.68 -7.92 -3.75
CA PRO A 79 -6.47 -9.00 -4.70
C PRO A 79 -6.94 -8.50 -6.07
N SER A 80 -6.04 -8.55 -7.05
CA SER A 80 -6.28 -8.03 -8.39
C SER A 80 -7.50 -8.73 -9.01
N LEU A 81 -8.64 -8.05 -9.05
CA LEU A 81 -9.88 -8.51 -9.72
C LEU A 81 -9.65 -8.85 -11.21
N TYR A 82 -8.56 -8.33 -11.79
CA TYR A 82 -8.11 -8.61 -13.15
C TYR A 82 -7.65 -10.05 -13.37
N SER A 83 -7.28 -10.78 -12.30
CA SER A 83 -6.78 -12.16 -12.41
C SER A 83 -7.85 -13.15 -12.89
N ASN A 84 -9.14 -12.77 -12.92
CA ASN A 84 -10.25 -13.64 -13.34
C ASN A 84 -11.05 -13.13 -14.56
N LEU A 85 -10.62 -12.04 -15.21
CA LEU A 85 -11.32 -11.49 -16.37
C LEU A 85 -11.37 -12.46 -17.57
N TRP A 86 -10.31 -13.22 -17.78
CA TRP A 86 -10.24 -14.33 -18.73
C TRP A 86 -11.31 -15.41 -18.50
N TYR A 87 -11.70 -15.73 -17.25
CA TYR A 87 -12.82 -16.64 -16.99
C TYR A 87 -14.17 -16.04 -17.39
N GLY A 88 -14.37 -14.73 -17.18
CA GLY A 88 -15.55 -14.02 -17.68
C GLY A 88 -15.62 -14.06 -19.21
N LEU A 89 -14.49 -13.86 -19.88
CA LEU A 89 -14.37 -13.91 -21.34
C LEU A 89 -14.56 -15.34 -21.89
N LEU A 90 -14.04 -16.35 -21.18
CA LEU A 90 -14.22 -17.76 -21.48
C LEU A 90 -15.70 -18.17 -21.37
N LEU A 91 -16.40 -17.77 -20.31
CA LEU A 91 -17.82 -18.04 -20.12
C LEU A 91 -18.68 -17.36 -21.20
N LEU A 92 -18.36 -16.12 -21.58
CA LEU A 92 -19.04 -15.40 -22.66
C LEU A 92 -18.89 -16.07 -24.03
N LEU A 93 -17.81 -16.82 -24.27
CA LEU A 93 -17.60 -17.58 -25.51
C LEU A 93 -18.23 -18.99 -25.45
N ILE A 94 -18.21 -19.66 -24.30
CA ILE A 94 -18.75 -21.01 -24.14
C ILE A 94 -20.28 -21.03 -24.21
N ILE A 95 -20.97 -20.08 -23.56
CA ILE A 95 -22.44 -20.03 -23.54
C ILE A 95 -23.07 -20.01 -24.94
N PRO A 96 -22.67 -19.11 -25.88
CA PRO A 96 -23.23 -19.09 -27.23
C PRO A 96 -22.87 -20.35 -28.04
N VAL A 97 -21.67 -20.92 -27.85
CA VAL A 97 -21.30 -22.20 -28.49
C VAL A 97 -22.21 -23.34 -28.01
N CYS A 98 -22.45 -23.45 -26.71
CA CYS A 98 -23.37 -24.44 -26.14
C CYS A 98 -24.81 -24.27 -26.66
N ILE A 99 -25.29 -23.03 -26.80
CA ILE A 99 -26.61 -22.73 -27.38
C ILE A 99 -26.66 -23.20 -28.84
N VAL A 100 -25.65 -22.84 -29.66
CA VAL A 100 -25.59 -23.26 -31.07
C VAL A 100 -25.53 -24.77 -31.20
N LEU A 101 -24.73 -25.45 -30.37
CA LEU A 101 -24.63 -26.92 -30.38
C LEU A 101 -25.97 -27.58 -29.99
N LYS A 102 -26.69 -27.04 -29.00
CA LYS A 102 -28.04 -27.51 -28.61
C LYS A 102 -29.06 -27.31 -29.74
N LEU A 103 -29.02 -26.16 -30.43
CA LEU A 103 -29.89 -25.89 -31.58
C LEU A 103 -29.58 -26.83 -32.76
N ARG A 104 -28.31 -27.07 -33.05
CA ARG A 104 -27.86 -28.02 -34.09
C ARG A 104 -28.23 -29.46 -33.75
N TYR A 105 -28.13 -29.86 -32.49
CA TYR A 105 -28.52 -31.19 -32.03
C TYR A 105 -30.04 -31.42 -32.16
N ARG A 106 -30.87 -30.44 -31.75
CA ARG A 106 -32.34 -30.51 -31.91
C ARG A 106 -32.77 -30.57 -33.38
N GLY A 107 -32.10 -29.83 -34.28
CA GLY A 107 -32.40 -29.88 -35.71
C GLY A 107 -31.92 -31.14 -36.44
N ARG A 108 -31.12 -32.00 -35.80
CA ARG A 108 -30.65 -33.28 -36.35
C ARG A 108 -31.48 -34.49 -35.85
N ALA A 109 -32.39 -34.26 -34.91
CA ALA A 109 -33.26 -35.27 -34.29
C ALA A 109 -34.70 -35.27 -34.86
N THR A 110 -34.92 -34.54 -35.97
CA THR A 110 -36.14 -34.51 -36.80
C THR A 110 -35.77 -34.93 -38.21
#